data_AF-A0A951GH43-F1
#
_entry.id   AF-A0A951GH43-F1
#
_cell.length_a   1.000
_cell.length_b   1.000
_cell.length_c   1.000
_cell.angle_alpha   90.00
_cell.angle_beta   90.00
_cell.angle_gamma   90.00
#
_symmetry.space_group_name_H-M   'P 1'
#
loop_
_entity.id
_entity.type
_entity.pdbx_description
1 polymer ?
#
loop_
_entity_poly.entity_id
_entity_poly.type
_entity_poly.pdbx_seq_one_letter_code
_entity_poly.pdbx_strand_id
1 'polypeptide(L)'
;MISGSRRNRAFGAALFALVFATPACATEPDPDRFRAEIDAFIARLGPSSNGAVTWAGSDPYEVRRDGEGLAAVIANARLSLNTPQSSELTLDRIEIREIARMEGGELVELALALPKSMILNDPDGAETKIELQNAKARTVMEAVSGRGRETVVEIAGARIEQAKTGTWVSLG
;
A
#
# COMPACT_ATOMS: atom_id res chain seq x y z
N MET A 1 64.49 -15.32 -59.77
CA MET A 1 65.50 -14.30 -59.39
C MET A 1 64.87 -12.92 -59.64
N ILE A 2 65.20 -11.90 -58.82
CA ILE A 2 64.39 -10.71 -58.43
C ILE A 2 63.46 -11.07 -57.25
N SER A 3 63.86 -10.97 -55.98
CA SER A 3 64.23 -9.81 -55.15
C SER A 3 63.04 -8.93 -54.74
N GLY A 4 62.77 -8.87 -53.43
CA GLY A 4 61.79 -7.96 -52.83
C GLY A 4 61.42 -8.32 -51.39
N SER A 5 62.32 -8.04 -50.44
CA SER A 5 62.08 -8.21 -48.99
C SER A 5 61.39 -7.00 -48.34
N ARG A 6 60.80 -7.27 -47.16
CA ARG A 6 60.30 -6.34 -46.10
C ARG A 6 58.90 -5.77 -46.38
N ARG A 7 57.94 -5.78 -45.44
CA ARG A 7 58.04 -5.23 -44.07
C ARG A 7 56.76 -5.56 -43.27
N ASN A 8 56.94 -5.81 -41.97
CA ASN A 8 55.95 -5.84 -40.88
C ASN A 8 54.78 -4.85 -41.03
N ARG A 9 53.59 -5.25 -40.55
CA ARG A 9 52.93 -4.65 -39.37
C ARG A 9 51.64 -5.40 -39.02
N ALA A 10 51.64 -5.96 -37.81
CA ALA A 10 50.44 -6.32 -37.07
C ALA A 10 49.54 -5.09 -36.92
N PHE A 11 48.22 -5.27 -36.89
CA PHE A 11 47.31 -4.64 -35.93
C PHE A 11 45.96 -5.37 -36.02
N GLY A 12 45.68 -6.18 -35.00
CA GLY A 12 44.36 -6.73 -34.76
C GLY A 12 43.41 -5.62 -34.30
N ALA A 13 42.16 -5.71 -34.74
CA ALA A 13 41.08 -4.89 -34.22
C ALA A 13 40.01 -5.85 -33.66
N ALA A 14 40.20 -6.21 -32.38
CA ALA A 14 39.13 -6.75 -31.56
C ALA A 14 38.16 -5.61 -31.25
N LEU A 15 36.99 -5.62 -31.88
CA LEU A 15 35.90 -4.70 -31.53
C LEU A 15 35.33 -5.12 -30.17
N PHE A 16 35.74 -4.44 -29.11
CA PHE A 16 35.07 -4.45 -27.83
C PHE A 16 33.68 -3.81 -28.01
N ALA A 17 32.64 -4.63 -28.07
CA ALA A 17 31.27 -4.17 -27.88
C ALA A 17 31.10 -3.82 -26.40
N LEU A 18 31.30 -2.54 -26.07
CA LEU A 18 30.98 -1.99 -24.75
C LEU A 18 29.46 -1.87 -24.66
N VAL A 19 28.80 -2.93 -24.19
CA VAL A 19 27.41 -2.83 -23.73
C VAL A 19 27.47 -1.99 -22.44
N PHE A 20 27.09 -0.72 -22.54
CA PHE A 20 26.71 0.04 -21.37
C PHE A 20 25.44 -0.59 -20.81
N ALA A 21 25.60 -1.56 -19.91
CA ALA A 21 24.59 -1.84 -18.91
C ALA A 21 24.52 -0.58 -18.04
N THR A 22 23.70 0.39 -18.43
CA THR A 22 23.30 1.46 -17.53
C THR A 22 22.77 0.77 -16.28
N PRO A 23 23.30 1.04 -15.08
CA PRO A 23 22.62 0.60 -13.87
C PRO A 23 21.21 1.14 -14.00
N ALA A 24 20.20 0.28 -13.95
CA ALA A 24 18.85 0.72 -13.73
C ALA A 24 18.92 1.58 -12.48
N CYS A 25 18.80 2.90 -12.64
CA CYS A 25 18.72 3.80 -11.50
C CYS A 25 17.49 3.33 -10.74
N ALA A 26 17.70 2.60 -9.65
CA ALA A 26 16.69 2.43 -8.64
C ALA A 26 16.35 3.85 -8.20
N THR A 27 15.27 4.41 -8.74
CA THR A 27 14.75 5.70 -8.31
C THR A 27 14.63 5.61 -6.81
N GLU A 28 15.34 6.48 -6.08
CA GLU A 28 15.31 6.42 -4.62
C GLU A 28 13.86 6.45 -4.13
N PRO A 29 13.54 5.71 -3.05
CA PRO A 29 12.23 5.78 -2.45
C PRO A 29 11.93 7.23 -2.05
N ASP A 30 10.82 7.76 -2.58
CA ASP A 30 10.34 9.13 -2.36
C ASP A 30 9.18 9.12 -1.33
N PRO A 31 9.44 9.53 -0.06
CA PRO A 31 8.45 9.52 1.00
C PRO A 31 7.27 10.46 0.76
N ASP A 32 7.52 11.62 0.13
CA ASP A 32 6.49 12.63 -0.09
C ASP A 32 5.52 12.17 -1.18
N ARG A 33 6.05 11.54 -2.24
CA ARG A 33 5.22 10.86 -3.24
C ARG A 33 4.36 9.76 -2.62
N PHE A 34 4.95 8.89 -1.81
CA PHE A 34 4.22 7.79 -1.18
C PHE A 34 3.13 8.28 -0.22
N ARG A 35 3.38 9.36 0.51
CA ARG A 35 2.36 10.04 1.30
C ARG A 35 1.21 10.52 0.41
N ALA A 36 1.51 11.22 -0.69
CA ALA A 36 0.50 11.71 -1.61
C ALA A 36 -0.34 10.58 -2.22
N GLU A 37 0.28 9.43 -2.51
CA GLU A 37 -0.39 8.20 -2.96
C GLU A 37 -1.36 7.64 -1.91
N ILE A 38 -0.94 7.55 -0.64
CA ILE A 38 -1.81 7.14 0.47
C ILE A 38 -2.98 8.12 0.63
N ASP A 39 -2.71 9.43 0.60
CA ASP A 39 -3.74 10.46 0.75
C ASP A 39 -4.75 10.41 -0.42
N ALA A 40 -4.28 10.18 -1.65
CA ALA A 40 -5.13 9.99 -2.81
C ALA A 40 -6.01 8.73 -2.67
N PHE A 41 -5.45 7.63 -2.17
CA PHE A 41 -6.20 6.40 -1.89
C PHE A 41 -7.29 6.63 -0.85
N ILE A 42 -6.96 7.29 0.26
CA ILE A 42 -7.90 7.63 1.34
C ILE A 42 -9.04 8.52 0.80
N ALA A 43 -8.71 9.53 -0.01
CA ALA A 43 -9.70 10.40 -0.63
C ALA A 43 -10.64 9.65 -1.59
N ARG A 44 -10.24 8.48 -2.10
CA ARG A 44 -11.06 7.63 -2.96
C ARG A 44 -12.00 6.69 -2.22
N LEU A 45 -11.88 6.52 -0.90
CA LEU A 45 -12.77 5.64 -0.13
C LEU A 45 -14.26 6.01 -0.29
N GLY A 46 -14.58 7.30 -0.21
CA GLY A 46 -15.95 7.80 -0.43
C GLY A 46 -16.46 7.49 -1.84
N PRO A 47 -15.83 8.02 -2.90
CA PRO A 47 -16.25 7.76 -4.27
C PRO A 47 -16.29 6.28 -4.66
N SER A 48 -15.33 5.47 -4.20
CA SER A 48 -15.25 4.03 -4.54
C SER A 48 -16.34 3.19 -3.87
N SER A 49 -16.85 3.63 -2.73
CA SER A 49 -17.92 2.96 -1.98
C SER A 49 -19.31 3.57 -2.24
N ASN A 50 -19.45 4.48 -3.22
CA ASN A 50 -20.65 5.29 -3.42
C ASN A 50 -21.11 6.03 -2.15
N GLY A 51 -20.14 6.46 -1.34
CA GLY A 51 -20.35 7.15 -0.07
C GLY A 51 -20.67 6.23 1.11
N ALA A 52 -20.73 4.91 0.93
CA ALA A 52 -21.00 3.98 2.05
C ALA A 52 -19.89 4.01 3.12
N VAL A 53 -18.66 4.32 2.74
CA VAL A 53 -17.52 4.48 3.65
C VAL A 53 -16.80 5.79 3.34
N THR A 54 -16.60 6.63 4.34
CA THR A 54 -15.85 7.88 4.21
C THR A 54 -14.76 7.98 5.27
N TRP A 55 -13.63 8.59 4.91
CA TRP A 55 -12.58 8.89 5.87
C TRP A 55 -13.01 10.04 6.78
N ALA A 56 -13.08 9.78 8.09
CA ALA A 56 -13.43 10.78 9.10
C ALA A 56 -12.19 11.44 9.73
N GLY A 57 -11.02 10.80 9.62
CA GLY A 57 -9.74 11.37 10.05
C GLY A 57 -8.81 10.33 10.65
N SER A 58 -7.62 10.79 11.04
CA SER A 58 -6.66 10.01 11.83
C SER A 58 -5.77 10.96 12.61
N ASP A 59 -4.83 10.40 13.36
CA ASP A 59 -3.69 11.16 13.82
C ASP A 59 -2.73 11.44 12.65
N PRO A 60 -1.85 12.46 12.76
CA PRO A 60 -0.78 12.68 11.81
C PRO A 60 0.12 11.44 11.73
N TYR A 61 0.55 11.09 10.52
CA TYR A 61 1.45 9.97 10.28
C TYR A 61 2.69 10.41 9.51
N GLU A 62 3.78 9.65 9.65
CA GLU A 62 5.01 9.84 8.89
C GLU A 62 5.30 8.63 8.01
N VAL A 63 5.86 8.90 6.83
CA VAL A 63 6.39 7.87 5.95
C VAL A 63 7.85 7.65 6.31
N ARG A 64 8.23 6.39 6.50
CA ARG A 64 9.60 5.98 6.78
C ARG A 64 10.08 4.97 5.75
N ARG A 65 11.39 4.91 5.54
CA ARG A 65 12.02 3.77 4.84
C ARG A 65 11.91 2.52 5.69
N ASP A 66 11.59 1.41 5.05
CA ASP A 66 11.52 0.09 5.65
C ASP A 66 12.15 -0.93 4.71
N GLY A 67 13.40 -1.29 5.01
CA GLY A 67 14.24 -2.04 4.08
C GLY A 67 14.45 -1.27 2.77
N GLU A 68 14.09 -1.89 1.66
CA GLU A 68 14.16 -1.29 0.31
C GLU A 68 12.91 -0.48 -0.06
N GLY A 69 11.85 -0.52 0.76
CA GLY A 69 10.57 0.12 0.50
C GLY A 69 10.22 1.27 1.45
N LEU A 70 8.96 1.70 1.38
CA LEU A 70 8.37 2.73 2.24
C LEU A 70 7.22 2.14 3.06
N ALA A 71 7.07 2.64 4.28
CA ALA A 71 5.97 2.29 5.16
C ALA A 71 5.42 3.53 5.87
N ALA A 72 4.11 3.52 6.11
CA ALA A 72 3.39 4.50 6.89
C ALA A 72 2.60 3.79 8.00
N VAL A 73 2.51 4.43 9.17
CA VAL A 73 1.69 3.94 10.29
C VAL A 73 0.68 5.01 10.62
N ILE A 74 -0.60 4.71 10.37
CA ILE A 74 -1.71 5.61 10.65
C ILE A 74 -2.37 5.14 11.94
N ALA A 75 -2.26 5.96 12.99
CA ALA A 75 -2.89 5.69 14.28
C ALA A 75 -4.27 6.34 14.34
N ASN A 76 -5.17 5.75 15.14
CA ASN A 76 -6.50 6.27 15.43
C ASN A 76 -7.29 6.65 14.15
N ALA A 77 -7.20 5.81 13.12
CA ALA A 77 -7.95 6.01 11.89
C ALA A 77 -9.44 5.83 12.14
N ARG A 78 -10.26 6.76 11.63
CA ARG A 78 -11.71 6.80 11.82
C ARG A 78 -12.38 6.77 10.45
N LEU A 79 -13.31 5.84 10.29
CA LEU A 79 -14.14 5.71 9.10
C LEU A 79 -15.60 5.91 9.49
N SER A 80 -16.32 6.74 8.75
CA SER A 80 -17.78 6.77 8.86
C SER A 80 -18.38 5.72 7.93
N LEU A 81 -19.22 4.86 8.47
CA LEU A 81 -20.01 3.87 7.75
C LEU A 81 -21.41 4.42 7.56
N ASN A 82 -21.71 4.89 6.35
CA ASN A 82 -23.01 5.45 5.98
C ASN A 82 -23.98 4.32 5.60
N THR A 83 -24.28 3.49 6.59
CA THR A 83 -25.41 2.57 6.56
C THR A 83 -26.70 3.34 6.94
N PRO A 84 -27.90 2.73 6.97
CA PRO A 84 -29.12 3.43 7.39
C PRO A 84 -28.98 4.18 8.73
N GLN A 85 -28.05 3.75 9.58
CA GLN A 85 -27.58 4.48 10.75
C GLN A 85 -26.07 4.75 10.59
N SER A 86 -25.68 6.02 10.53
CA SER A 86 -24.27 6.40 10.34
C SER A 86 -23.46 6.02 11.57
N SER A 87 -22.52 5.09 11.42
CA SER A 87 -21.71 4.58 12.53
C SER A 87 -20.25 4.95 12.32
N GLU A 88 -19.47 5.08 13.37
CA GLU A 88 -18.03 5.37 13.28
C GLU A 88 -17.22 4.13 13.62
N LEU A 89 -16.38 3.67 12.67
CA LEU A 89 -15.41 2.62 12.89
C LEU A 89 -14.04 3.23 13.20
N THR A 90 -13.52 2.93 14.38
CA THR A 90 -12.19 3.32 14.83
C THR A 90 -11.22 2.15 14.73
N LEU A 91 -10.08 2.42 14.09
CA LEU A 91 -8.97 1.50 13.91
C LEU A 91 -7.75 2.05 14.67
N ASP A 92 -7.26 1.29 15.65
CA ASP A 92 -6.15 1.72 16.51
C ASP A 92 -4.87 2.02 15.70
N ARG A 93 -4.49 1.10 14.81
CA ARG A 93 -3.26 1.20 14.03
C ARG A 93 -3.39 0.49 12.69
N ILE A 94 -3.24 1.23 11.60
CA ILE A 94 -3.12 0.70 10.24
C ILE A 94 -1.67 0.90 9.80
N GLU A 95 -1.04 -0.15 9.29
CA GLU A 95 0.28 -0.05 8.69
C GLU A 95 0.18 -0.30 7.20
N ILE A 96 0.66 0.65 6.40
CA ILE A 96 0.65 0.61 4.94
C ILE A 96 2.08 0.48 4.47
N ARG A 97 2.37 -0.49 3.61
CA ARG A 97 3.70 -0.76 3.06
C ARG A 97 3.64 -0.77 1.54
N GLU A 98 4.56 -0.06 0.91
CA GLU A 98 4.80 -0.22 -0.53
C GLU A 98 5.43 -1.60 -0.76
N ILE A 99 4.83 -2.39 -1.66
CA ILE A 99 5.34 -3.71 -2.02
C ILE A 99 6.09 -3.64 -3.35
N ALA A 100 5.49 -3.01 -4.35
CA ALA A 100 6.05 -2.90 -5.68
C ALA A 100 5.48 -1.72 -6.45
N ARG A 101 6.24 -1.26 -7.44
CA ARG A 101 5.77 -0.37 -8.51
C ARG A 101 5.77 -1.14 -9.82
N MET A 102 4.67 -1.00 -10.55
CA MET A 102 4.43 -1.72 -11.79
C MET A 102 4.16 -0.73 -12.92
N GLU A 103 4.22 -1.21 -14.16
CA GLU A 103 3.88 -0.40 -15.35
C GLU A 103 4.63 0.94 -15.39
N GLY A 104 5.94 0.92 -15.15
CA GLY A 104 6.75 2.14 -15.14
C GLY A 104 6.45 3.13 -14.01
N GLY A 105 5.71 2.71 -12.98
CA GLY A 105 5.31 3.52 -11.83
C GLY A 105 3.89 4.06 -11.87
N GLU A 106 3.10 3.72 -12.91
CA GLU A 106 1.68 4.10 -13.00
C GLU A 106 0.83 3.35 -11.96
N LEU A 107 1.22 2.13 -11.60
CA LEU A 107 0.57 1.33 -10.58
C LEU A 107 1.50 1.10 -9.39
N VAL A 108 0.91 1.12 -8.20
CA VAL A 108 1.57 0.79 -6.94
C VAL A 108 0.79 -0.31 -6.22
N GLU A 109 1.51 -1.36 -5.78
CA GLU A 109 0.97 -2.39 -4.91
C GLU A 109 1.28 -2.02 -3.46
N LEU A 110 0.23 -2.00 -2.63
CA LEU A 110 0.29 -1.74 -1.20
C LEU A 110 -0.13 -2.98 -0.42
N ALA A 111 0.56 -3.25 0.68
CA ALA A 111 0.10 -4.14 1.73
C ALA A 111 -0.37 -3.32 2.94
N LEU A 112 -1.55 -3.65 3.45
CA LEU A 112 -2.14 -3.07 4.63
C LEU A 112 -2.22 -4.13 5.72
N ALA A 113 -1.59 -3.86 6.85
CA ALA A 113 -1.82 -4.62 8.08
C ALA A 113 -2.93 -3.93 8.89
N LEU A 114 -4.04 -4.63 9.07
CA LEU A 114 -5.18 -4.16 9.85
C LEU A 114 -4.94 -4.42 11.35
N PRO A 115 -5.46 -3.57 12.24
CA PRO A 115 -5.31 -3.80 13.67
C PRO A 115 -6.10 -5.04 14.11
N LYS A 116 -5.62 -5.67 15.19
CA LYS A 116 -6.32 -6.81 15.78
C LYS A 116 -7.64 -6.44 16.43
N SER A 117 -7.83 -5.18 16.83
CA SER A 117 -9.04 -4.69 17.48
C SER A 117 -9.51 -3.43 16.78
N MET A 118 -10.81 -3.34 16.55
CA MET A 118 -11.51 -2.16 16.05
C MET A 118 -12.75 -1.95 16.91
N ILE A 119 -13.24 -0.72 16.94
CA ILE A 119 -14.44 -0.35 17.67
C ILE A 119 -15.41 0.31 16.70
N LEU A 120 -16.60 -0.23 16.59
CA LEU A 120 -17.72 0.40 15.90
C LEU A 120 -18.58 1.12 16.95
N ASN A 121 -18.73 2.43 16.78
CA ASN A 121 -19.58 3.28 17.59
C ASN A 121 -20.88 3.55 16.83
N ASP A 122 -21.98 3.10 17.40
CA ASP A 122 -23.32 3.36 16.88
C ASP A 122 -23.81 4.75 17.32
N PRO A 123 -24.77 5.37 16.59
CA PRO A 123 -25.33 6.67 16.95
C PRO A 123 -25.94 6.77 18.35
N ASP A 124 -26.40 5.65 18.90
CA ASP A 124 -27.01 5.58 20.23
C ASP A 124 -25.98 5.44 21.36
N GLY A 125 -24.69 5.48 21.02
CA GLY A 125 -23.57 5.32 21.95
C GLY A 125 -23.27 3.86 22.29
N ALA A 126 -23.90 2.89 21.62
CA ALA A 126 -23.49 1.50 21.75
C ALA A 126 -22.13 1.27 21.07
N GLU A 127 -21.30 0.44 21.71
CA GLU A 127 -20.02 0.02 21.17
C GLU A 127 -20.08 -1.45 20.77
N THR A 128 -19.60 -1.74 19.57
CA THR A 128 -19.34 -3.09 19.08
C THR A 128 -17.85 -3.27 18.88
N LYS A 129 -17.25 -4.18 19.63
CA LYS A 129 -15.85 -4.55 19.49
C LYS A 129 -15.70 -5.58 18.37
N ILE A 130 -14.75 -5.34 17.47
CA ILE A 130 -14.41 -6.26 16.39
C ILE A 130 -12.96 -6.69 16.59
N GLU A 131 -12.74 -7.98 16.83
CA GLU A 131 -11.41 -8.57 16.92
C GLU A 131 -11.12 -9.38 15.66
N LEU A 132 -10.01 -9.08 15.00
CA LEU A 132 -9.58 -9.74 13.77
C LEU A 132 -8.42 -10.70 14.04
N GLN A 133 -8.49 -11.88 13.43
CA GLN A 133 -7.42 -12.87 13.40
C GLN A 133 -6.73 -12.83 12.04
N ASN A 134 -5.42 -12.53 12.05
CA ASN A 134 -4.56 -12.51 10.86
C ASN A 134 -5.14 -11.73 9.68
N ALA A 135 -5.72 -10.55 9.93
CA ALA A 135 -6.28 -9.72 8.88
C ALA A 135 -5.20 -8.95 8.11
N LYS A 136 -5.19 -9.12 6.79
CA LYS A 136 -4.31 -8.43 5.86
C LYS A 136 -5.12 -7.97 4.67
N ALA A 137 -4.75 -6.84 4.11
CA ALA A 137 -5.25 -6.43 2.81
C ALA A 137 -4.10 -6.13 1.87
N ARG A 138 -4.32 -6.38 0.59
CA ARG A 138 -3.45 -5.92 -0.49
C ARG A 138 -4.29 -5.13 -1.46
N THR A 139 -3.72 -4.07 -1.99
CA THR A 139 -4.38 -3.30 -3.05
C THR A 139 -3.39 -2.88 -4.11
N VAL A 140 -3.82 -2.95 -5.37
CA VAL A 140 -3.14 -2.33 -6.49
C VAL A 140 -3.94 -1.09 -6.87
N MET A 141 -3.27 0.05 -6.95
CA MET A 141 -3.92 1.32 -7.29
C MET A 141 -3.10 2.14 -8.30
N GLU A 142 -3.79 3.03 -9.00
CA GLU A 142 -3.16 4.07 -9.81
C GLU A 142 -2.43 5.07 -8.90
N ALA A 143 -1.13 5.26 -9.10
CA ALA A 143 -0.27 6.06 -8.23
C ALA A 143 -0.76 7.51 -8.08
N VAL A 144 -1.17 8.15 -9.18
CA VAL A 144 -1.61 9.57 -9.13
C VAL A 144 -3.03 9.72 -8.60
N SER A 145 -3.95 8.85 -9.02
CA SER A 145 -5.38 9.05 -8.77
C SER A 145 -5.88 8.40 -7.47
N GLY A 146 -5.06 7.52 -6.87
CA GLY A 146 -5.42 6.67 -5.73
C GLY A 146 -6.49 5.63 -6.06
N ARG A 147 -6.86 5.47 -7.33
CA ARG A 147 -7.96 4.59 -7.73
C ARG A 147 -7.52 3.15 -7.64
N GLY A 148 -8.16 2.40 -6.73
CA GLY A 148 -8.02 0.96 -6.62
C GLY A 148 -8.40 0.27 -7.94
N ARG A 149 -7.53 -0.63 -8.40
CA ARG A 149 -7.76 -1.56 -9.51
C ARG A 149 -8.14 -2.93 -8.99
N GLU A 150 -7.46 -3.34 -7.93
CA GLU A 150 -7.65 -4.62 -7.28
C GLU A 150 -7.49 -4.42 -5.78
N THR A 151 -8.36 -5.04 -5.00
CA THR A 151 -8.24 -5.09 -3.55
C THR A 151 -8.60 -6.49 -3.10
N VAL A 152 -7.68 -7.12 -2.38
CA VAL A 152 -7.88 -8.41 -1.76
C VAL A 152 -7.79 -8.22 -0.25
N VAL A 153 -8.78 -8.73 0.47
CA VAL A 153 -8.80 -8.72 1.94
C VAL A 153 -8.86 -10.16 2.42
N GLU A 154 -7.90 -10.54 3.24
CA GLU A 154 -7.77 -11.85 3.84
C GLU A 154 -7.98 -11.71 5.35
N ILE A 155 -8.97 -12.42 5.89
CA ILE A 155 -9.27 -12.45 7.31
C ILE A 155 -9.41 -13.92 7.70
N ALA A 156 -8.52 -14.40 8.58
CA ALA A 156 -8.55 -15.81 9.02
C ALA A 156 -9.66 -16.07 10.04
N GLY A 157 -10.16 -15.01 10.69
CA GLY A 157 -11.30 -15.08 11.58
C GLY A 157 -11.65 -13.72 12.15
N ALA A 158 -12.86 -13.58 12.63
CA ALA A 158 -13.32 -12.39 13.31
C ALA A 158 -14.22 -12.74 14.50
N ARG A 159 -14.13 -11.98 15.58
CA ARG A 159 -15.09 -11.98 16.68
C ARG A 159 -15.72 -10.60 16.75
N ILE A 160 -17.05 -10.55 16.74
CA ILE A 160 -17.83 -9.32 16.84
C ILE A 160 -18.62 -9.42 18.13
N GLU A 161 -18.45 -8.46 19.03
CA GLU A 161 -19.05 -8.47 20.37
C GLU A 161 -19.71 -7.14 20.68
N GLN A 162 -20.98 -7.16 21.07
CA GLN A 162 -21.70 -5.98 21.51
C GLN A 162 -21.40 -5.73 23.00
N ALA A 163 -20.69 -4.64 23.31
CA ALA A 163 -20.12 -4.41 24.63
C ALA A 163 -21.18 -4.34 25.75
N LYS A 164 -22.35 -3.78 25.46
CA LYS A 164 -23.43 -3.61 26.44
C LYS A 164 -24.10 -4.93 26.86
N THR A 165 -24.26 -5.85 25.92
CA THR A 165 -25.02 -7.10 26.17
C THR A 165 -24.10 -8.30 26.38
N GLY A 166 -22.83 -8.20 25.97
CA GLY A 166 -21.89 -9.33 25.90
C GLY A 166 -22.25 -10.34 24.81
N THR A 167 -23.22 -10.05 23.95
CA THR A 167 -23.59 -10.92 22.83
C THR A 167 -22.49 -10.89 21.79
N TRP A 168 -22.11 -12.05 21.27
CA TRP A 168 -21.04 -12.15 20.29
C TRP A 168 -21.33 -13.16 19.18
N VAL A 169 -20.68 -12.93 18.05
CA VAL A 169 -20.64 -13.83 16.89
C VAL A 169 -19.19 -14.00 16.45
N SER A 170 -18.84 -15.20 15.99
CA SER A 170 -17.53 -15.51 15.41
C SER A 170 -17.67 -15.95 13.96
N LEU A 171 -16.71 -15.52 13.14
CA LEU A 171 -16.54 -15.91 11.74
C LEU A 171 -15.17 -16.59 11.62
N GLY A 172 -15.10 -17.68 10.84
CA GLY A 172 -13.88 -18.46 10.60
C GLY A 172 -13.90 -19.11 9.23
#